data_AF-A0A024WFZ4-F1
#
_entry.id   AF-A0A024WFZ4-F1
#
_cell.length_a   1.000
_cell.length_b   1.000
_cell.length_c   1.000
_cell.angle_alpha   90.00
_cell.angle_beta   90.00
_cell.angle_gamma   90.00
#
_symmetry.space_group_name_H-M   'P 1'
#
loop_
_entity.id
_entity.type
_entity.pdbx_description
1 polymer ?
#
loop_
_entity_poly.entity_id
_entity_poly.type
_entity_poly.pdbx_seq_one_letter_code
_entity_poly.pdbx_strand_id
1 'polypeptide(L)'
;MNKPDMNNFLCQFDFSSLQELDPGLVDGYNLSYSKEVPFEIRMQEHESKPQEVGSLDVICVNIFVLGDELNAQSIKIVLTSETDLFFHFTQTVNENDFEHMQNNQKLMINFSEYLQVLIKMFNSCIKDPQ
;
A
#
# COMPACT_ATOMS: atom_id res chain seq x y z
N MET A 1 20.86 41.42 -2.54
CA MET A 1 21.43 40.22 -3.21
C MET A 1 20.42 39.10 -2.99
N ASN A 2 19.53 38.87 -3.96
CA ASN A 2 18.43 37.92 -3.82
C ASN A 2 19.01 36.50 -3.97
N LYS A 3 18.85 35.65 -2.95
CA LYS A 3 19.09 34.21 -3.09
C LYS A 3 18.12 33.71 -4.16
N PRO A 4 18.59 33.06 -5.25
CA PRO A 4 17.67 32.42 -6.17
C PRO A 4 16.93 31.33 -5.41
N ASP A 5 15.59 31.35 -5.48
CA ASP A 5 14.70 30.37 -4.90
C ASP A 5 15.04 28.98 -5.48
N MET A 6 15.81 28.20 -4.72
CA MET A 6 16.25 26.85 -5.07
C MET A 6 15.07 25.92 -5.38
N ASN A 7 13.89 26.21 -4.81
CA ASN A 7 12.64 25.50 -5.05
C ASN A 7 12.14 25.61 -6.50
N ASN A 8 12.45 26.70 -7.21
CA ASN A 8 11.93 26.94 -8.55
C ASN A 8 12.73 26.18 -9.64
N PHE A 9 13.96 25.78 -9.33
CA PHE A 9 14.82 25.02 -10.24
C PHE A 9 14.38 23.56 -10.37
N LEU A 10 13.86 22.96 -9.29
CA LEU A 10 13.43 21.55 -9.29
C LEU A 10 12.13 21.34 -10.07
N CYS A 11 11.25 22.35 -10.14
CA CYS A 11 9.99 22.26 -10.90
C CYS A 11 10.16 22.26 -12.43
N GLN A 12 11.37 22.55 -12.95
CA GLN A 12 11.64 22.52 -14.40
C GLN A 12 12.02 21.13 -14.92
N PHE A 13 12.32 20.18 -14.04
CA PHE A 13 12.70 18.83 -14.46
C PHE A 13 11.46 17.95 -14.60
N ASP A 14 11.34 17.35 -15.79
CA ASP A 14 10.38 16.29 -16.05
C ASP A 14 10.89 14.99 -15.41
N PHE A 15 10.26 14.59 -14.30
CA PHE A 15 10.61 13.37 -13.57
C PHE A 15 9.75 12.16 -13.97
N SER A 16 8.95 12.27 -15.04
CA SER A 16 8.09 11.17 -15.50
C SER A 16 8.92 9.91 -15.79
N SER A 17 10.13 10.07 -16.35
CA SER A 17 11.06 8.97 -16.60
C SER A 17 11.62 8.32 -15.32
N LEU A 18 11.62 9.01 -14.18
CA LEU A 18 11.97 8.40 -12.89
C LEU A 18 10.81 7.61 -12.30
N GLN A 19 9.58 8.01 -12.61
CA GLN A 19 8.39 7.27 -12.21
C GLN A 19 8.33 5.91 -12.93
N GLU A 20 8.76 5.84 -14.18
CA GLU A 20 8.91 4.57 -14.92
C GLU A 20 9.96 3.61 -14.32
N LEU A 21 10.84 4.10 -13.44
CA LEU A 21 11.82 3.28 -12.73
C LEU A 21 11.30 2.73 -11.39
N ASP A 22 10.07 3.08 -10.99
CA ASP A 22 9.44 2.55 -9.78
C ASP A 22 9.14 1.05 -9.97
N PRO A 23 9.78 0.15 -9.19
CA PRO A 23 9.48 -1.28 -9.24
C PRO A 23 7.99 -1.61 -9.01
N GLY A 24 7.26 -0.74 -8.32
CA GLY A 24 5.82 -0.87 -8.09
C GLY A 24 4.96 -0.71 -9.35
N LEU A 25 5.42 0.08 -10.33
CA LEU A 25 4.73 0.38 -11.59
C LEU A 25 5.10 -0.56 -12.75
N VAL A 26 6.04 -1.48 -12.52
CA VAL A 26 6.43 -2.52 -13.48
C VAL A 26 5.21 -3.38 -13.85
N ASP A 27 5.22 -3.92 -15.08
CA ASP A 27 4.16 -4.76 -15.66
C ASP A 27 2.83 -4.06 -15.96
N GLY A 28 2.82 -2.72 -16.04
CA GLY A 28 1.65 -1.94 -16.46
C GLY A 28 0.66 -1.63 -15.32
N TYR A 29 1.11 -1.76 -14.08
CA TYR A 29 0.36 -1.34 -12.89
C TYR A 29 0.31 0.18 -12.79
N ASN A 30 -0.83 0.70 -12.33
CA ASN A 30 -1.03 2.12 -12.04
C ASN A 30 -1.30 2.31 -10.55
N LEU A 31 -0.76 3.37 -9.95
CA LEU A 31 -0.99 3.70 -8.54
C LEU A 31 -2.43 4.25 -8.35
N SER A 32 -3.24 3.57 -7.54
CA SER A 32 -4.62 3.96 -7.24
C SER A 32 -4.77 4.52 -5.82
N TYR A 33 -3.87 4.15 -4.90
CA TYR A 33 -3.88 4.64 -3.52
C TYR A 33 -2.47 4.77 -2.96
N SER A 34 -2.19 5.87 -2.25
CA SER A 34 -0.93 6.07 -1.51
C SER A 34 -1.20 6.93 -0.27
N LYS A 35 -1.04 6.32 0.92
CA LYS A 35 -1.20 7.00 2.21
C LYS A 35 -0.33 6.39 3.29
N GLU A 36 0.10 7.24 4.20
CA GLU A 36 0.56 6.84 5.54
C GLU A 36 -0.63 6.42 6.40
N VAL A 37 -0.54 5.25 7.01
CA VAL A 37 -1.60 4.65 7.82
C VAL A 37 -0.98 4.17 9.13
N PRO A 38 -1.60 4.42 10.29
CA PRO A 38 -1.13 3.89 11.56
C PRO A 38 -1.41 2.37 11.66
N PHE A 39 -0.39 1.60 12.02
CA PHE A 39 -0.45 0.16 12.24
C PHE A 39 0.07 -0.19 13.63
N GLU A 40 -0.61 -1.12 14.31
CA GLU A 40 -0.02 -1.82 15.44
C GLU A 40 0.75 -3.04 14.92
N ILE A 41 2.08 -3.01 15.02
CA ILE A 41 2.97 -4.08 14.59
C ILE A 41 3.27 -4.97 15.79
N ARG A 42 3.03 -6.28 15.62
CA ARG A 42 3.34 -7.30 16.62
C ARG A 42 4.27 -8.34 16.01
N MET A 43 5.47 -8.47 16.57
CA MET A 43 6.40 -9.52 16.19
C MET A 43 6.10 -10.76 17.03
N GLN A 44 5.88 -11.89 16.37
CA GLN A 44 5.69 -13.16 17.06
C GLN A 44 7.04 -13.87 17.15
N GLU A 45 7.78 -13.65 18.24
CA GLU A 45 8.94 -14.49 18.55
C GLU A 45 8.46 -15.87 19.07
N HIS A 46 9.11 -16.95 18.61
CA HIS A 46 8.78 -18.36 18.89
C HIS A 46 8.20 -18.64 20.30
N GLU A 47 6.95 -19.13 20.33
CA GLU A 47 6.11 -19.83 21.35
C GLU A 47 6.39 -19.75 22.88
N SER A 48 7.35 -18.97 23.37
CA SER A 48 7.83 -19.08 24.76
C SER A 48 8.21 -17.77 25.44
N LYS A 49 7.82 -16.62 24.86
CA LYS A 49 7.90 -15.31 25.51
C LYS A 49 6.51 -14.73 25.74
N PRO A 50 6.30 -13.96 26.83
CA PRO A 50 5.07 -13.20 27.00
C PRO A 50 4.85 -12.31 25.77
N GLN A 51 3.60 -12.26 25.31
CA GLN A 51 3.18 -11.47 24.15
C GLN A 51 3.69 -10.04 24.27
N GLU A 52 4.58 -9.62 23.36
CA GLU A 52 5.07 -8.25 23.35
C GLU A 52 3.91 -7.29 23.06
N VAL A 53 3.93 -6.14 23.76
CA VAL A 53 3.04 -5.02 23.45
C VAL A 53 3.43 -4.52 22.06
N GLY A 54 2.49 -4.47 21.12
CA GLY A 54 2.78 -4.04 19.75
C GLY A 54 3.27 -2.60 19.70
N SER A 55 4.13 -2.28 18.71
CA SER A 55 4.53 -0.91 18.41
C SER A 55 3.52 -0.25 17.49
N LEU A 56 3.16 1.01 17.75
CA LEU A 56 2.40 1.81 16.79
C LEU A 56 3.38 2.49 15.84
N ASP A 57 3.33 2.09 14.57
CA ASP A 57 4.17 2.61 13.51
C ASP A 57 3.32 3.17 12.37
N VAL A 58 3.86 4.20 11.70
CA VAL A 58 3.24 4.77 10.50
C VAL A 58 3.79 4.04 9.29
N ILE A 59 2.92 3.32 8.58
CA ILE A 59 3.27 2.51 7.42
C ILE A 59 2.74 3.18 6.16
N CYS A 60 3.60 3.29 5.15
CA CYS A 60 3.26 3.74 3.82
C CYS A 60 2.57 2.61 3.07
N VAL A 61 1.28 2.80 2.79
CA VAL A 61 0.42 1.87 2.06
C VAL A 61 0.25 2.37 0.63
N ASN A 62 0.76 1.60 -0.33
CA ASN A 62 0.53 1.83 -1.75
C ASN A 62 -0.32 0.70 -2.33
N ILE A 63 -1.38 1.05 -3.07
CA ILE A 63 -2.20 0.08 -3.82
C ILE A 63 -2.08 0.41 -5.30
N PHE A 64 -1.61 -0.57 -6.06
CA PHE A 64 -1.49 -0.51 -7.51
C PHE A 64 -2.52 -1.43 -8.16
N VAL A 65 -2.99 -1.04 -9.34
CA VAL A 65 -4.01 -1.76 -10.11
C VAL A 65 -3.48 -2.04 -11.51
N LEU A 66 -3.60 -3.29 -11.96
CA LEU A 66 -3.41 -3.68 -13.35
C LEU A 66 -4.78 -3.70 -14.04
N GLY A 67 -4.93 -2.97 -15.14
CA GLY A 67 -6.21 -2.73 -15.79
C GLY A 67 -6.94 -1.50 -15.23
N ASP A 68 -8.25 -1.43 -15.46
CA ASP A 68 -9.08 -0.30 -15.01
C ASP A 68 -9.53 -0.48 -13.56
N GLU A 69 -9.68 0.61 -12.79
CA GLU A 69 -10.13 0.52 -11.39
C GLU A 69 -11.51 -0.15 -11.22
N LEU A 70 -12.39 -0.03 -12.22
CA LEU A 70 -13.72 -0.66 -12.23
C LEU A 70 -13.69 -2.11 -12.73
N ASN A 71 -12.61 -2.52 -13.41
CA ASN A 71 -12.44 -3.85 -14.00
C ASN A 71 -10.98 -4.30 -13.80
N ALA A 72 -10.54 -4.31 -12.54
CA ALA A 72 -9.17 -4.63 -12.19
C ALA A 72 -8.88 -6.09 -12.58
N GLN A 73 -7.73 -6.31 -13.22
CA GLN A 73 -7.24 -7.66 -13.50
C GLN A 73 -6.41 -8.17 -12.32
N SER A 74 -5.69 -7.26 -11.66
CA SER A 74 -4.90 -7.56 -10.47
C SER A 74 -4.76 -6.32 -9.59
N ILE A 75 -4.73 -6.52 -8.28
CA ILE A 75 -4.49 -5.50 -7.26
C ILE A 75 -3.22 -5.89 -6.51
N LYS A 76 -2.26 -4.97 -6.43
CA LYS A 76 -0.98 -5.13 -5.75
C LYS A 76 -0.93 -4.15 -4.58
N ILE A 77 -0.78 -4.67 -3.37
CA ILE A 77 -0.67 -3.89 -2.12
C ILE A 77 0.78 -3.95 -1.68
N VAL A 78 1.38 -2.80 -1.42
CA VAL A 78 2.75 -2.68 -0.94
C VAL A 78 2.74 -1.88 0.36
N LEU A 79 3.34 -2.46 1.41
CA LEU A 79 3.53 -1.85 2.72
C LEU A 79 5.01 -1.59 2.94
N THR A 80 5.34 -0.35 3.27
CA THR A 80 6.73 0.09 3.52
C THR A 80 6.82 0.95 4.77
N SER A 81 7.99 0.96 5.42
CA SER A 81 8.28 1.86 6.54
C SER A 81 9.34 2.89 6.16
N GLU A 82 9.23 4.10 6.71
CA GLU A 82 10.30 5.10 6.63
C GLU A 82 11.42 4.83 7.64
N THR A 83 11.13 4.11 8.73
CA THR A 83 12.07 3.85 9.84
C THR A 83 12.82 2.54 9.69
N ASP A 84 12.31 1.62 8.86
CA ASP A 84 12.92 0.33 8.57
C ASP A 84 12.88 0.04 7.07
N LEU A 85 14.05 0.13 6.42
CA LEU A 85 14.22 -0.13 4.99
C LEU A 85 13.90 -1.58 4.62
N PHE A 86 14.04 -2.52 5.55
CA PHE A 86 13.74 -3.93 5.31
C PHE A 86 12.27 -4.28 5.55
N PHE A 87 11.49 -3.35 6.12
CA PHE A 87 10.05 -3.49 6.22
C PHE A 87 9.43 -3.25 4.84
N HIS A 88 9.30 -4.34 4.08
CA HIS A 88 8.72 -4.32 2.75
C HIS A 88 7.85 -5.57 2.57
N PHE A 89 6.54 -5.39 2.55
CA PHE A 89 5.59 -6.45 2.29
C PHE A 89 4.82 -6.16 1.02
N THR A 90 4.77 -7.14 0.12
CA THR A 90 3.98 -7.06 -1.12
C THR A 90 2.98 -8.20 -1.17
N GLN A 91 1.75 -7.88 -1.51
CA GLN A 91 0.71 -8.86 -1.83
C GLN A 91 0.10 -8.52 -3.18
N THR A 92 0.04 -9.49 -4.08
CA THR A 92 -0.64 -9.37 -5.37
C THR A 92 -1.82 -10.32 -5.39
N VAL A 93 -2.99 -9.83 -5.77
CA VAL A 93 -4.25 -10.57 -5.80
C VAL A 93 -4.90 -10.39 -7.17
N ASN A 94 -5.19 -11.48 -7.87
CA ASN A 94 -6.10 -11.50 -9.02
C ASN A 94 -7.45 -12.14 -8.64
N GLU A 95 -8.36 -12.27 -9.61
CA GLU A 95 -9.70 -12.81 -9.37
C GLU A 95 -9.68 -14.25 -8.80
N ASN A 96 -8.78 -15.12 -9.27
CA ASN A 96 -8.66 -16.50 -8.77
C ASN A 96 -8.13 -16.53 -7.33
N ASP A 97 -7.12 -15.71 -7.01
CA ASP A 97 -6.58 -15.57 -5.65
C ASP A 97 -7.67 -15.05 -4.70
N PHE A 98 -8.47 -14.10 -5.18
CA PHE A 98 -9.59 -13.54 -4.44
C PHE A 98 -10.69 -14.57 -4.18
N GLU A 99 -11.03 -15.42 -5.15
CA GLU A 99 -12.02 -16.50 -4.95
C GLU A 99 -11.59 -17.44 -3.80
N HIS A 100 -10.31 -17.81 -3.76
CA HIS A 100 -9.78 -18.60 -2.64
C HIS A 100 -9.85 -17.85 -1.30
N MET A 101 -9.46 -16.57 -1.28
CA MET A 101 -9.54 -15.73 -0.08
C MET A 101 -10.98 -15.55 0.39
N GLN A 102 -11.92 -15.33 -0.53
CA GLN A 102 -13.34 -15.17 -0.27
C GLN A 102 -13.93 -16.41 0.40
N ASN A 103 -13.60 -17.60 -0.09
CA ASN A 103 -14.04 -18.86 0.50
C ASN A 103 -13.44 -19.09 1.90
N ASN A 104 -12.15 -18.81 2.07
CA ASN A 104 -11.45 -19.03 3.33
C ASN A 104 -11.88 -18.05 4.43
N GLN A 105 -12.13 -16.79 4.06
CA GLN A 105 -12.44 -15.70 5.00
C GLN A 105 -13.94 -15.35 5.04
N LYS A 106 -14.77 -16.02 4.23
CA LYS A 106 -16.21 -15.77 4.10
C LYS A 106 -16.53 -14.32 3.72
N LEU A 107 -15.77 -13.77 2.77
CA LEU A 107 -16.01 -12.41 2.27
C LEU A 107 -17.33 -12.37 1.47
N MET A 108 -18.13 -11.33 1.69
CA MET A 108 -19.44 -11.17 1.06
C MET A 108 -19.41 -10.27 -0.19
N ILE A 109 -18.22 -9.85 -0.62
CA ILE A 109 -18.00 -8.92 -1.74
C ILE A 109 -17.43 -9.66 -2.94
N ASN A 110 -17.55 -9.08 -4.13
CA ASN A 110 -16.89 -9.58 -5.34
C ASN A 110 -15.50 -8.93 -5.52
N PHE A 111 -14.66 -9.51 -6.38
CA PHE A 111 -13.33 -8.96 -6.67
C PHE A 111 -13.39 -7.51 -7.21
N SER A 112 -14.42 -7.17 -8.00
CA SER A 112 -14.64 -5.80 -8.50
C SER A 112 -14.87 -4.76 -7.41
N GLU A 113 -15.26 -5.18 -6.20
CA GLU A 113 -15.47 -4.31 -5.05
C GLU A 113 -14.23 -4.26 -4.13
N TYR A 114 -13.27 -5.18 -4.32
CA TYR A 114 -12.16 -5.40 -3.40
C TYR A 114 -11.28 -4.16 -3.23
N LEU A 115 -10.91 -3.49 -4.33
CA LEU A 115 -10.13 -2.25 -4.31
C LEU A 115 -10.79 -1.17 -3.46
N GLN A 116 -12.08 -0.92 -3.68
CA GLN A 116 -12.81 0.13 -2.97
C GLN A 116 -12.95 -0.20 -1.48
N VAL A 117 -13.12 -1.48 -1.14
CA VAL A 117 -13.16 -1.93 0.26
C VAL A 117 -11.82 -1.71 0.95
N LEU A 118 -10.70 -2.08 0.32
CA LEU A 118 -9.35 -1.83 0.87
C LEU A 118 -9.12 -0.35 1.14
N ILE A 119 -9.41 0.52 0.15
CA ILE A 119 -9.27 1.97 0.29
C ILE A 119 -10.12 2.50 1.43
N LYS A 120 -11.37 2.05 1.56
CA LYS A 120 -12.26 2.44 2.67
C LYS A 120 -11.71 1.98 4.01
N MET A 121 -11.19 0.77 4.10
CA MET A 121 -10.60 0.23 5.33
C MET A 121 -9.38 1.04 5.77
N PHE A 122 -8.39 1.26 4.90
CA PHE A 122 -7.22 2.06 5.24
C PHE A 122 -7.58 3.49 5.62
N ASN A 123 -8.49 4.12 4.88
CA ASN A 123 -8.99 5.45 5.24
C ASN A 123 -9.74 5.47 6.59
N SER A 124 -10.39 4.38 6.98
CA SER A 124 -11.00 4.25 8.29
C SER A 124 -9.94 4.22 9.39
N CYS A 125 -8.87 3.44 9.21
CA CYS A 125 -7.75 3.37 10.15
C CYS A 125 -7.05 4.74 10.34
N ILE A 126 -7.00 5.57 9.29
CA ILE A 126 -6.47 6.94 9.38
C ILE A 126 -7.40 7.84 10.22
N LYS A 127 -8.72 7.72 10.03
CA LYS A 127 -9.70 8.62 10.66
C LYS A 127 -9.97 8.28 12.12
N ASP A 128 -10.09 6.99 12.43
CA ASP A 128 -10.34 6.45 13.76
C ASP A 128 -9.40 5.25 13.99
N PRO A 129 -8.12 5.51 14.30
CA PRO A 129 -7.21 4.45 14.71
C PRO A 129 -7.76 3.82 16.01
N GLN A 130 -8.07 2.52 15.96
CA GLN A 130 -8.59 1.74 17.09
C GLN A 130 -7.46 1.16 17.92
#